data_AF-A0AAE1H811-F1
#
_entry.id   AF-A0AAE1H811-F1
#
_cell.length_a   1.000
_cell.length_b   1.000
_cell.length_c   1.000
_cell.angle_alpha   90.00
_cell.angle_beta   90.00
_cell.angle_gamma   90.00
#
_symmetry.space_group_name_H-M   'P 1'
#
loop_
_entity.id
_entity.type
_entity.pdbx_description
1 polymer ?
#
loop_
_entity_poly.entity_id
_entity_poly.type
_entity_poly.pdbx_seq_one_letter_code
_entity_poly.pdbx_strand_id
1 'polypeptide(L)'
;MQDPQFKVHIRMCRGTFDRLVTAIYNHMNQRREIHRIRTPFELCVIMAFWIIRNMDTFKNAALLFHTSPGVVCFHYLYIIRALRQMGLTYIRWPTAEKLFPII
;
A
#
# COMPACT_ATOMS: atom_id res chain seq x y z
N MET A 1 15.47 -12.52 8.46
CA MET A 1 14.67 -13.05 9.60
C MET A 1 13.22 -13.07 9.16
N GLN A 2 12.61 -14.25 8.98
CA GLN A 2 11.23 -14.37 8.51
C GLN A 2 10.28 -14.18 9.69
N ASP A 3 9.46 -13.12 9.65
CA ASP A 3 8.35 -12.91 10.58
C ASP A 3 7.14 -13.72 10.08
N PRO A 4 6.77 -14.84 10.73
CA PRO A 4 5.69 -15.70 10.27
C PRO A 4 4.32 -15.02 10.39
N GLN A 5 4.13 -14.18 11.41
CA GLN A 5 2.86 -13.47 11.63
C GLN A 5 2.63 -12.44 10.53
N PHE A 6 3.68 -11.73 10.12
CA PHE A 6 3.59 -10.79 9.01
C PHE A 6 3.14 -11.48 7.71
N LYS A 7 3.71 -12.66 7.40
CA LYS A 7 3.35 -13.47 6.19
C LYS A 7 1.89 -13.93 6.15
N VAL A 8 1.32 -14.26 7.30
CA VAL A 8 -0.08 -14.74 7.41
C VAL A 8 -1.05 -13.64 6.98
N HIS A 9 -0.80 -12.41 7.44
CA HIS A 9 -1.67 -11.28 7.19
C HIS A 9 -1.34 -10.55 5.88
N ILE A 10 -0.06 -10.40 5.57
CA ILE A 10 0.45 -9.75 4.37
C ILE A 10 1.27 -10.81 3.64
N ARG A 11 0.81 -11.31 2.48
CA ARG A 11 1.44 -12.39 1.69
C ARG A 11 2.76 -11.94 1.02
N MET A 12 3.62 -11.28 1.79
CA MET A 12 4.87 -10.65 1.40
C MET A 12 5.89 -10.88 2.53
N CYS A 13 7.17 -11.05 2.20
CA CYS A 13 8.19 -11.08 3.25
C CYS A 13 8.46 -9.66 3.77
N ARG A 14 8.84 -9.55 5.05
CA ARG A 14 9.12 -8.26 5.71
C ARG A 14 10.10 -7.38 4.92
N GLY A 15 11.19 -7.96 4.40
CA GLY A 15 12.16 -7.19 3.61
C GLY A 15 11.59 -6.59 2.32
N THR A 16 10.65 -7.26 1.65
CA THR A 16 9.97 -6.66 0.48
C THR A 16 9.01 -5.56 0.92
N PHE A 17 8.35 -5.74 2.06
CA PHE A 17 7.48 -4.71 2.63
C PHE A 17 8.27 -3.45 3.00
N ASP A 18 9.41 -3.59 3.69
CA ASP A 18 10.25 -2.45 4.09
C ASP A 18 10.77 -1.66 2.87
N ARG A 19 11.15 -2.39 1.80
CA ARG A 19 11.52 -1.78 0.51
C ARG A 19 10.35 -1.03 -0.12
N LEU A 20 9.15 -1.59 -0.04
CA LEU A 20 7.94 -0.94 -0.56
C LEU A 20 7.60 0.33 0.24
N VAL A 21 7.64 0.26 1.58
CA VAL A 21 7.44 1.43 2.45
C VAL A 21 8.44 2.53 2.08
N THR A 22 9.72 2.17 1.91
CA THR A 22 10.77 3.10 1.50
C THR A 22 10.51 3.71 0.12
N ALA A 23 10.07 2.89 -0.85
CA ALA A 23 9.77 3.35 -2.20
C ALA A 23 8.58 4.32 -2.23
N ILE A 24 7.51 4.02 -1.49
CA ILE A 24 6.35 4.91 -1.37
C ILE A 24 6.77 6.20 -0.68
N TYR A 25 7.51 6.12 0.43
CA TYR A 25 7.99 7.29 1.16
C TYR A 25 8.82 8.22 0.25
N ASN A 26 9.79 7.66 -0.50
CA ASN A 26 10.63 8.43 -1.40
C ASN A 26 9.83 9.09 -2.52
N HIS A 27 8.89 8.36 -3.14
CA HIS A 27 7.99 8.91 -4.16
C HIS A 27 7.18 10.10 -3.62
N MET A 28 6.61 9.96 -2.43
CA MET A 28 5.83 11.02 -1.79
C MET A 28 6.70 12.21 -1.38
N ASN A 29 7.93 11.95 -0.90
CA ASN A 29 8.88 12.99 -0.52
C ASN A 29 9.28 13.86 -1.71
N GLN A 30 9.61 13.24 -2.84
CA GLN A 30 9.97 13.93 -4.08
C GLN A 30 8.86 14.86 -4.57
N ARG A 31 7.60 14.47 -4.36
CA ARG A 31 6.42 15.25 -4.75
C ARG A 31 5.97 16.25 -3.68
N ARG A 32 6.64 16.31 -2.52
CA ARG A 32 6.23 17.11 -1.35
C ARG A 32 4.80 16.78 -0.87
N GLU A 33 4.37 15.53 -1.07
CA GLU A 33 3.05 15.03 -0.67
C GLU A 33 3.08 14.34 0.71
N ILE A 34 4.22 14.39 1.42
CA ILE A 34 4.32 13.90 2.80
C ILE A 34 3.57 14.84 3.74
N HIS A 35 2.41 14.40 4.21
CA HIS A 35 1.71 15.09 5.28
C HIS A 35 2.35 14.74 6.62
N ARG A 36 2.49 15.72 7.51
CA ARG A 36 2.87 15.47 8.91
C ARG A 36 1.74 14.73 9.60
N ILE A 37 1.81 13.41 9.57
CA ILE A 37 0.86 12.50 10.19
C ILE A 37 1.45 12.05 11.53
N ARG A 38 0.65 12.09 12.60
CA ARG A 38 1.08 11.63 13.95
C ARG A 38 1.31 10.12 14.02
N THR A 39 0.70 9.38 13.09
CA THR A 39 0.86 7.94 12.87
C THR A 39 2.20 7.65 12.18
N PRO A 40 3.00 6.67 12.67
CA PRO A 40 4.18 6.21 11.95
C PRO A 40 3.85 5.80 10.51
N PHE A 41 4.69 6.19 9.56
CA PHE A 41 4.40 5.97 8.13
C PHE A 41 4.24 4.48 7.78
N GLU A 42 5.05 3.61 8.39
CA GLU A 42 4.92 2.16 8.23
C GLU A 42 3.52 1.67 8.63
N LEU A 43 2.98 2.17 9.74
CA LEU A 43 1.65 1.82 10.21
C LEU A 43 0.56 2.32 9.25
N CYS A 44 0.73 3.50 8.64
CA CYS A 44 -0.16 3.97 7.58
C CYS A 44 -0.21 2.99 6.39
N VAL A 45 0.95 2.47 5.96
CA VAL A 45 1.04 1.49 4.88
C VAL A 45 0.39 0.17 5.29
N ILE A 46 0.63 -0.32 6.52
CA ILE A 46 -0.01 -1.53 7.03
C ILE A 46 -1.53 -1.40 7.03
N MET A 47 -2.07 -0.28 7.54
CA MET A 47 -3.53 -0.04 7.57
C MET A 47 -4.13 -0.08 6.16
N ALA A 48 -3.49 0.58 5.19
CA ALA A 48 -3.95 0.57 3.80
C ALA A 48 -3.93 -0.84 3.21
N PHE A 49 -2.83 -1.59 3.41
CA PHE A 49 -2.67 -2.95 2.89
C PHE A 49 -3.63 -3.94 3.55
N TRP A 50 -3.95 -3.75 4.83
CA TRP A 50 -4.93 -4.56 5.52
C TRP A 50 -6.29 -4.51 4.83
N ILE A 51 -6.76 -3.30 4.48
CA ILE A 51 -8.02 -3.09 3.76
C ILE A 51 -7.98 -3.77 2.40
N ILE A 52 -6.92 -3.55 1.61
CA ILE A 52 -6.81 -4.09 0.24
C ILE A 52 -6.80 -5.62 0.26
N ARG A 53 -6.01 -6.23 1.15
CA ARG A 53 -5.80 -7.68 1.15
C ARG A 53 -6.97 -8.43 1.76
N ASN A 54 -7.47 -7.96 2.90
CA ASN A 54 -8.50 -8.69 3.65
C ASN A 54 -9.92 -8.34 3.21
N MET A 55 -10.09 -7.32 2.35
CA MET A 55 -11.39 -6.74 2.00
C MET A 55 -12.22 -6.41 3.25
N ASP A 56 -11.53 -5.97 4.30
CA ASP A 56 -12.15 -5.69 5.59
C ASP A 56 -12.81 -4.31 5.56
N THR A 57 -13.83 -4.13 6.40
CA THR A 57 -14.47 -2.82 6.54
C THR A 57 -13.56 -1.86 7.30
N PHE A 58 -13.63 -0.56 7.01
CA PHE A 58 -12.89 0.44 7.77
C PHE A 58 -13.24 0.41 9.27
N LYS A 59 -14.48 0.02 9.62
CA LYS A 59 -14.91 -0.14 11.00
C LYS A 59 -14.16 -1.25 11.73
N ASN A 60 -14.08 -2.44 11.12
CA ASN A 60 -13.38 -3.57 11.72
C ASN A 60 -11.88 -3.34 11.79
N ALA A 61 -11.28 -2.81 10.73
CA ALA A 61 -9.87 -2.44 10.72
C ALA A 61 -9.55 -1.40 11.81
N ALA A 62 -10.43 -0.43 12.03
CA ALA A 62 -10.26 0.56 13.09
C ALA A 62 -10.25 -0.06 14.50
N LEU A 63 -11.08 -1.08 14.74
CA LEU A 63 -11.04 -1.85 15.99
C LEU A 63 -9.70 -2.58 16.16
N LEU A 64 -9.20 -3.21 15.09
CA LEU A 64 -7.91 -3.92 15.10
C LEU A 64 -6.73 -2.99 15.38
N PHE A 65 -6.73 -1.80 14.79
CA PHE A 65 -5.64 -0.83 14.93
C PHE A 65 -5.85 0.16 16.07
N HIS A 66 -6.86 -0.06 16.93
CA HIS A 66 -7.20 0.80 18.06
C HIS A 66 -7.30 2.29 17.68
N THR A 67 -7.96 2.58 16.55
CA THR A 67 -8.10 3.93 15.99
C THR A 67 -9.54 4.19 15.52
N SER A 68 -9.79 5.33 14.86
CA SER A 68 -11.11 5.63 14.29
C SER A 68 -11.22 5.16 12.83
N PRO A 69 -12.43 4.80 12.35
CA PRO A 69 -12.64 4.43 10.94
C PRO A 69 -12.22 5.53 9.96
N GLY A 70 -12.38 6.80 10.36
CA GLY A 70 -11.95 7.95 9.56
C GLY A 70 -10.42 7.99 9.37
N VAL A 71 -9.65 7.64 10.40
CA VAL A 71 -8.18 7.57 10.33
C VAL A 71 -7.74 6.45 9.39
N VAL A 72 -8.36 5.26 9.48
CA VAL A 72 -8.06 4.14 8.57
C VAL A 72 -8.40 4.50 7.13
N CYS A 73 -9.58 5.08 6.89
CA CYS A 73 -10.00 5.52 5.56
C CYS A 73 -9.05 6.57 4.98
N PHE A 74 -8.64 7.55 5.79
CA PHE A 74 -7.67 8.57 5.39
C PHE A 74 -6.34 7.93 4.97
N HIS A 75 -5.77 7.04 5.78
CA HIS A 75 -4.51 6.36 5.46
C HIS A 75 -4.64 5.45 4.23
N TYR A 76 -5.75 4.74 4.09
CA TYR A 76 -6.05 3.95 2.91
C TYR A 76 -6.02 4.80 1.63
N LEU A 77 -6.78 5.89 1.59
CA LEU A 77 -6.82 6.78 0.41
C LEU A 77 -5.46 7.41 0.13
N TYR A 78 -4.74 7.80 1.19
CA TYR A 78 -3.42 8.41 1.10
C TYR A 78 -2.40 7.48 0.43
N ILE A 79 -2.33 6.22 0.87
CA ILE A 79 -1.40 5.23 0.33
C ILE A 79 -1.84 4.74 -1.07
N ILE A 80 -3.14 4.50 -1.28
CA ILE A 80 -3.66 4.08 -2.60
C ILE A 80 -3.36 5.12 -3.68
N ARG A 81 -3.50 6.41 -3.37
CA ARG A 81 -3.17 7.49 -4.29
C ARG A 81 -1.69 7.44 -4.70
N ALA A 82 -0.79 7.28 -3.73
CA ALA A 82 0.64 7.17 -4.00
C ALA A 82 0.95 5.94 -4.88
N LEU A 83 0.39 4.78 -4.54
CA LEU A 83 0.55 3.55 -5.31
C LEU A 83 0.02 3.68 -6.75
N ARG A 84 -1.14 4.31 -6.95
CA ARG A 84 -1.70 4.56 -8.29
C ARG A 84 -0.77 5.42 -9.14
N GLN A 85 -0.17 6.46 -8.56
CA GLN A 85 0.79 7.30 -9.27
C GLN A 85 2.05 6.52 -9.65
N MET A 86 2.60 5.73 -8.71
CA MET A 86 3.76 4.88 -8.98
C MET A 86 3.46 3.78 -10.00
N GLY A 87 2.24 3.24 -9.99
CA GLY A 87 1.81 2.15 -10.87
C GLY A 87 2.00 2.45 -12.35
N LEU A 88 1.85 3.71 -12.78
CA LEU A 88 2.09 4.12 -14.17
C LEU A 88 3.54 3.89 -14.64
N THR A 89 4.49 3.88 -13.71
CA THR A 89 5.91 3.64 -14.00
C THR A 89 6.23 2.15 -14.11
N TYR A 90 5.57 1.31 -13.32
CA TYR A 90 5.93 -0.10 -13.15
C TYR A 90 4.97 -1.08 -13.84
N ILE A 91 3.70 -0.70 -14.01
CA ILE A 91 2.66 -1.54 -14.61
C ILE A 91 2.44 -1.06 -16.03
N ARG A 92 2.84 -1.90 -17.00
CA ARG A 92 2.50 -1.71 -18.41
C ARG A 92 1.49 -2.76 -18.79
N TRP A 93 0.31 -2.35 -19.20
CA TRP A 93 -0.60 -3.28 -19.87
C TRP A 93 -0.03 -3.65 -21.25
N PRO A 94 -0.17 -4.91 -21.70
CA PRO A 94 0.19 -5.27 -23.05
C PRO A 94 -0.71 -4.47 -24.00
N THR A 95 -0.12 -3.72 -24.90
CA THR A 95 -0.84 -3.11 -26.02
C THR A 95 -1.34 -4.23 -26.95
N ALA A 96 -2.44 -3.99 -27.67
CA ALA A 96 -3.05 -4.98 -28.56
C ALA A 96 -2.06 -5.58 -29.58
N GLU A 97 -1.03 -4.82 -29.96
CA GLU A 97 0.08 -5.24 -30.83
C GLU A 97 0.88 -6.44 -30.29
N LYS A 98 0.89 -6.69 -28.97
CA LYS A 98 1.59 -7.83 -28.37
C LYS A 98 0.73 -9.09 -28.24
N LEU A 99 -0.59 -9.00 -28.45
CA LEU A 99 -1.52 -10.13 -28.28
C LEU A 99 -1.77 -10.91 -29.57
N PHE A 100 -1.47 -10.33 -30.74
CA PHE A 100 -1.64 -10.99 -32.03
C PHE A 100 -0.37 -10.87 -32.89
N PRO A 101 0.64 -11.74 -32.71
CA PRO A 101 1.52 -12.06 -33.82
C PRO A 101 0.66 -12.77 -34.87
N ILE A 102 0.16 -12.01 -35.85
CA ILE A 102 -0.45 -12.59 -37.05
C ILE A 102 0.69 -13.33 -37.76
N ILE A 103 0.67 -14.66 -37.67
CA ILE A 103 1.43 -15.58 -38.51
C ILE A 103 0.60 -15.82 -39.76
#